data_AF-A0A6P3GNW6-F1
#
_entry.id   AF-A0A6P3GNW6-F1
#
_cell.length_a   1.000
_cell.length_b   1.000
_cell.length_c   1.000
_cell.angle_alpha   90.00
_cell.angle_beta   90.00
_cell.angle_gamma   90.00
#
_symmetry.space_group_name_H-M   'P 1'
#
loop_
_entity.id
_entity.type
_entity.pdbx_description
1 polymer ?
#
loop_
_entity_poly.entity_id
_entity_poly.type
_entity_poly.pdbx_seq_one_letter_code
_entity_poly.pdbx_strand_id
1 'polypeptide(L)'
;MTAAPGLGARLRPTTPASVRCSGECPLLPRDCRSRVTAARCPHAPAPLAAKMMCGGTSATQPATAETQAIADKVKSQLEEKENKKFPVFKALEFKSQLVAGKNYFIKVQVDEDDFVHIRVFESLPHENKPVALTSYQTNKGKHDELTYF
;
A
#
# COMPACT_ATOMS: atom_id res chain seq x y z
N MET A 1 17.91 -47.05 -43.60
CA MET A 1 17.74 -46.31 -42.34
C MET A 1 16.42 -46.78 -41.76
N THR A 2 16.50 -47.61 -40.72
CA THR A 2 15.49 -48.60 -40.34
C THR A 2 14.47 -48.03 -39.36
N ALA A 3 13.18 -48.18 -39.65
CA ALA A 3 12.09 -47.89 -38.72
C ALA A 3 11.56 -49.21 -38.13
N ALA A 4 11.46 -49.28 -36.80
CA ALA A 4 10.78 -50.35 -36.06
C ALA A 4 9.81 -49.74 -35.02
N PRO A 5 8.66 -50.37 -34.74
CA PRO A 5 7.69 -49.94 -33.74
C PRO A 5 7.95 -50.60 -32.38
N GLY A 6 7.66 -49.90 -31.29
CA GLY A 6 7.88 -50.37 -29.92
C GLY A 6 6.70 -50.08 -29.00
N LEU A 7 6.25 -51.13 -28.30
CA LEU A 7 5.00 -51.27 -27.56
C LEU A 7 4.81 -50.27 -26.40
N GLY A 8 3.53 -50.02 -26.10
CA GLY A 8 3.10 -49.29 -24.92
C GLY A 8 3.29 -50.06 -23.62
N ALA A 9 3.48 -49.31 -22.54
CA ALA A 9 3.33 -49.78 -21.18
C ALA A 9 2.52 -48.73 -20.39
N ARG A 10 1.28 -49.09 -20.07
CA ARG A 10 0.48 -48.41 -19.04
C ARG A 10 1.01 -48.85 -17.67
N LEU A 11 1.39 -47.91 -16.83
CA LEU A 11 1.59 -48.16 -15.40
C LEU A 11 0.66 -47.24 -14.58
N ARG A 12 -0.02 -47.88 -13.63
CA ARG A 12 -1.10 -47.37 -12.77
C ARG A 12 -0.55 -46.52 -11.62
N PRO A 13 -1.39 -45.68 -10.98
CA PRO A 13 -1.01 -44.88 -9.84
C PRO A 13 -0.95 -45.73 -8.56
N THR A 14 0.04 -45.48 -7.72
CA THR A 14 0.09 -46.01 -6.35
C THR A 14 0.31 -44.86 -5.38
N THR A 15 -0.73 -44.59 -4.59
CA THR A 15 -0.66 -43.87 -3.32
C THR A 15 0.04 -44.73 -2.27
N PRO A 16 0.67 -44.11 -1.26
CA PRO A 16 0.67 -44.71 0.06
C PRO A 16 -0.07 -43.81 1.07
N ALA A 17 -0.92 -44.47 1.83
CA ALA A 17 -1.64 -43.94 2.97
C ALA A 17 -0.78 -43.96 4.24
N SER A 18 -1.24 -43.17 5.22
CA SER A 18 -1.15 -43.41 6.66
C SER A 18 0.00 -42.76 7.43
N VAL A 19 -0.32 -41.64 8.10
CA VAL A 19 0.07 -41.46 9.50
C VAL A 19 -1.18 -41.09 10.30
N ARG A 20 -1.64 -42.02 11.13
CA ARG A 20 -2.60 -41.79 12.20
C ARG A 20 -1.87 -41.10 13.34
N CYS A 21 -2.37 -39.97 13.82
CA CYS A 21 -2.10 -39.52 15.19
C CYS A 21 -3.39 -39.72 15.99
N SER A 22 -3.44 -40.82 16.73
CA SER A 22 -4.37 -41.02 17.83
C SER A 22 -3.51 -41.21 19.08
N GLY A 23 -3.63 -40.28 20.03
CA GLY A 23 -2.88 -40.29 21.28
C GLY A 23 -3.23 -39.07 22.12
N GLU A 24 -4.07 -39.30 23.12
CA GLU A 24 -4.75 -38.35 23.99
C GLU A 24 -3.83 -37.81 25.13
N CYS A 25 -4.23 -36.65 25.68
CA CYS A 25 -3.73 -35.90 26.84
C CYS A 25 -3.67 -36.75 28.15
N PRO A 26 -2.80 -36.45 29.17
CA PRO A 26 -3.05 -35.37 30.17
C PRO A 26 -1.76 -34.76 30.81
N LEU A 27 -1.72 -33.52 31.32
CA LEU A 27 -2.16 -33.08 32.65
C LEU A 27 -1.97 -31.54 32.77
N LEU A 28 -2.87 -30.92 33.54
CA LEU A 28 -3.15 -29.49 33.71
C LEU A 28 -2.06 -28.75 34.55
N PRO A 29 -2.15 -27.40 34.73
CA PRO A 29 -3.12 -26.84 35.67
C PRO A 29 -3.97 -25.69 35.09
N ARG A 30 -5.25 -25.75 35.44
CA ARG A 30 -6.14 -24.61 35.55
C ARG A 30 -5.60 -23.71 36.67
N ASP A 31 -5.44 -22.43 36.41
CA ASP A 31 -5.97 -21.45 37.36
C ASP A 31 -6.43 -20.17 36.67
N CYS A 32 -7.45 -19.62 37.30
CA CYS A 32 -8.30 -18.54 36.88
C CYS A 32 -7.61 -17.20 37.14
N ARG A 33 -7.97 -16.19 36.35
CA ARG A 33 -8.05 -14.79 36.78
C ARG A 33 -6.76 -13.97 36.80
N SER A 34 -6.47 -13.37 35.64
CA SER A 34 -6.17 -11.95 35.54
C SER A 34 -6.73 -11.46 34.19
N ARG A 35 -8.02 -11.10 34.10
CA ARG A 35 -8.50 -9.71 34.16
C ARG A 35 -7.35 -8.69 34.10
N VAL A 36 -7.11 -8.15 32.90
CA VAL A 36 -7.39 -6.74 32.55
C VAL A 36 -7.25 -6.56 31.04
N THR A 37 -8.37 -6.18 30.41
CA THR A 37 -8.55 -5.50 29.11
C THR A 37 -7.99 -6.17 27.85
N ALA A 38 -8.82 -6.87 27.08
CA ALA A 38 -9.45 -6.27 25.89
C ALA A 38 -9.43 -4.72 25.88
N ALA A 39 -8.60 -4.12 25.03
CA ALA A 39 -8.89 -2.92 24.26
C ALA A 39 -7.61 -2.35 23.63
N ARG A 40 -7.60 -2.30 22.29
CA ARG A 40 -7.13 -1.18 21.47
C ARG A 40 -5.91 -0.41 21.99
N CYS A 41 -4.77 -0.53 21.30
CA CYS A 41 -3.88 0.63 21.17
C CYS A 41 -4.57 1.63 20.23
N PRO A 42 -5.05 2.79 20.72
CA PRO A 42 -5.82 3.75 19.96
C PRO A 42 -4.94 4.95 19.65
N HIS A 43 -3.98 4.84 18.72
CA HIS A 43 -3.31 6.04 18.17
C HIS A 43 -3.33 5.97 16.64
N ALA A 44 -4.53 5.83 16.08
CA ALA A 44 -4.82 6.51 14.83
C ALA A 44 -5.32 7.91 15.24
N PRO A 45 -4.63 9.01 14.92
CA PRO A 45 -5.22 10.32 15.09
C PRO A 45 -6.48 10.39 14.22
N ALA A 46 -7.64 10.51 14.87
CA ALA A 46 -8.87 10.82 14.18
C ALA A 46 -8.68 12.18 13.48
N PRO A 47 -8.98 12.31 12.17
CA PRO A 47 -8.94 13.61 11.54
C PRO A 47 -10.07 14.45 12.13
N LEU A 48 -9.68 15.43 12.95
CA LEU A 48 -10.52 16.53 13.37
C LEU A 48 -11.13 17.16 12.12
N ALA A 49 -12.46 17.25 12.12
CA ALA A 49 -13.27 17.73 11.01
C ALA A 49 -12.79 19.13 10.55
N ALA A 50 -12.03 19.16 9.45
CA ALA A 50 -11.64 20.39 8.79
C ALA A 50 -12.86 20.96 8.07
N LYS A 51 -13.25 22.16 8.51
CA LYS A 51 -14.31 22.99 7.94
C LYS A 51 -14.04 23.20 6.44
N MET A 52 -14.86 22.60 5.59
CA MET A 52 -14.75 22.68 4.12
C MET A 52 -14.93 24.13 3.65
N MET A 53 -13.83 24.87 3.52
CA MET A 53 -13.79 26.12 2.76
C MET A 53 -13.35 25.76 1.33
N CYS A 54 -14.12 26.19 0.32
CA CYS A 54 -13.76 25.96 -1.08
C CYS A 54 -12.34 26.49 -1.35
N GLY A 55 -11.44 25.61 -1.82
CA GLY A 55 -10.03 25.91 -2.08
C GLY A 55 -9.04 25.44 -1.00
N GLY A 56 -9.50 25.08 0.20
CA GLY A 56 -8.65 24.51 1.25
C GLY A 56 -8.23 23.06 0.97
N THR A 57 -7.02 22.69 1.39
CA THR A 57 -6.61 21.28 1.47
C THR A 57 -7.37 20.59 2.62
N SER A 58 -7.74 19.33 2.42
CA SER A 58 -8.29 18.51 3.50
C SER A 58 -7.24 18.22 4.58
N ALA A 59 -7.69 17.75 5.73
CA ALA A 59 -6.79 17.28 6.80
C ALA A 59 -5.89 16.15 6.29
N THR A 60 -4.69 16.02 6.86
CA THR A 60 -3.81 14.88 6.57
C THR A 60 -4.52 13.58 6.92
N GLN A 61 -4.57 12.66 5.96
CA GLN A 61 -5.12 11.33 6.12
C GLN A 61 -4.04 10.28 5.84
N PRO A 62 -4.10 9.10 6.47
CA PRO A 62 -3.19 8.00 6.17
C PRO A 62 -3.42 7.49 4.74
N ALA A 63 -2.35 7.12 4.04
CA ALA A 63 -2.43 6.62 2.67
C ALA A 63 -3.29 5.35 2.57
N THR A 64 -4.17 5.35 1.58
CA THR A 64 -5.01 4.19 1.23
C THR A 64 -4.42 3.45 0.03
N ALA A 65 -4.97 2.28 -0.30
CA ALA A 65 -4.58 1.53 -1.49
C ALA A 65 -4.79 2.34 -2.80
N GLU A 66 -5.83 3.18 -2.85
CA GLU A 66 -6.09 4.06 -3.98
C GLU A 66 -5.00 5.14 -4.10
N THR A 67 -4.63 5.76 -2.98
CA THR A 67 -3.54 6.74 -2.92
C THR A 67 -2.22 6.13 -3.38
N GLN A 68 -1.91 4.90 -2.94
CA GLN A 68 -0.73 4.17 -3.36
C GLN A 68 -0.75 3.93 -4.87
N ALA A 69 -1.88 3.48 -5.43
CA ALA A 69 -2.01 3.27 -6.87
C ALA A 69 -1.85 4.57 -7.68
N ILE A 70 -2.31 5.71 -7.17
CA ILE A 70 -2.07 7.03 -7.78
C ILE A 70 -0.57 7.36 -7.77
N ALA A 71 0.10 7.13 -6.64
CA ALA A 71 1.53 7.33 -6.50
C ALA A 71 2.31 6.44 -7.49
N ASP A 72 1.96 5.16 -7.61
CA ASP A 72 2.60 4.21 -8.52
C ASP A 72 2.47 4.63 -9.99
N LYS A 73 1.31 5.19 -10.40
CA LYS A 73 1.10 5.70 -11.76
C LYS A 73 2.02 6.87 -12.10
N VAL A 74 2.36 7.71 -11.13
CA VAL A 74 3.24 8.87 -11.34
C VAL A 74 4.70 8.59 -11.00
N LYS A 75 5.01 7.40 -10.44
CA LYS A 75 6.37 6.98 -10.11
C LYS A 75 7.30 7.10 -11.31
N SER A 76 6.90 6.56 -12.46
CA SER A 76 7.71 6.64 -13.69
C SER A 76 7.98 8.08 -14.13
N GLN A 77 7.00 8.98 -13.97
CA GLN A 77 7.18 10.41 -14.28
C GLN A 77 8.17 11.08 -13.32
N LEU A 78 8.18 10.68 -12.05
CA LEU A 78 9.13 11.19 -11.07
C LEU A 78 10.55 10.69 -11.34
N GLU A 79 10.71 9.40 -11.61
CA GLU A 79 12.02 8.79 -11.92
C GLU A 79 12.66 9.39 -13.18
N GLU A 80 11.85 9.70 -14.20
CA GLU A 80 12.31 10.37 -15.41
C GLU A 80 12.80 11.80 -15.11
N LYS A 81 12.06 12.56 -14.29
CA LYS A 81 12.40 13.94 -13.93
C LYS A 81 13.63 14.05 -13.03
N GLU A 82 13.77 13.16 -12.05
CA GLU A 82 14.93 13.11 -11.14
C GLU A 82 16.13 12.37 -11.74
N ASN A 83 15.95 11.66 -12.87
CA ASN A 83 16.93 10.77 -13.47
C ASN A 83 17.50 9.74 -12.47
N LYS A 84 16.64 9.27 -11.56
CA LYS A 84 16.98 8.34 -10.48
C LYS A 84 15.86 7.31 -10.36
N LYS A 85 16.20 6.12 -9.86
CA LYS A 85 15.23 5.06 -9.56
C LYS A 85 14.93 5.02 -8.08
N PHE A 86 13.66 4.83 -7.73
CA PHE A 86 13.21 4.70 -6.35
C PHE A 86 12.85 3.24 -6.09
N PRO A 87 13.72 2.45 -5.42
CA PRO A 87 13.44 1.04 -5.16
C PRO A 87 12.23 0.87 -4.23
N VAL A 88 12.11 1.76 -3.24
CA VAL A 88 10.95 1.86 -2.35
C VAL A 88 10.10 3.04 -2.81
N PHE A 89 8.78 2.85 -2.83
CA PHE A 89 7.85 3.92 -3.18
C PHE A 89 6.54 3.72 -2.42
N LYS A 90 6.55 4.05 -1.14
CA LYS A 90 5.42 3.78 -0.23
C LYS A 90 4.73 5.07 0.18
N ALA A 91 3.47 5.24 -0.19
CA ALA A 91 2.65 6.33 0.30
C ALA A 91 2.36 6.13 1.80
N LEU A 92 2.56 7.16 2.60
CA LEU A 92 2.30 7.16 4.04
C LEU A 92 1.09 7.99 4.40
N GLU A 93 1.02 9.20 3.85
CA GLU A 93 -0.01 10.18 4.15
C GLU A 93 -0.42 10.91 2.87
N PHE A 94 -1.64 11.43 2.85
CA PHE A 94 -2.11 12.28 1.78
C PHE A 94 -3.03 13.41 2.27
N LYS A 95 -3.09 14.47 1.47
CA LYS A 95 -4.14 15.49 1.51
C LYS A 95 -4.77 15.60 0.14
N SER A 96 -6.05 15.92 0.11
CA SER A 96 -6.79 16.16 -1.13
C SER A 96 -7.28 17.61 -1.19
N GLN A 97 -7.33 18.17 -2.38
CA GLN A 97 -7.86 19.50 -2.63
C GLN A 97 -8.78 19.46 -3.85
N LEU A 98 -10.00 19.93 -3.67
CA LEU A 98 -10.99 20.05 -4.75
C LEU A 98 -10.74 21.32 -5.56
N VAL A 99 -10.62 21.16 -6.88
CA VAL A 99 -10.42 22.24 -7.88
C VAL A 99 -11.30 21.94 -9.10
N ALA A 100 -10.93 22.39 -10.31
CA ALA A 100 -11.49 21.86 -11.57
C ALA A 100 -10.95 20.44 -11.87
N GLY A 101 -11.16 19.53 -10.93
CA GLY A 101 -10.47 18.25 -10.80
C GLY A 101 -10.14 17.98 -9.33
N LYS A 102 -9.16 17.11 -9.07
CA LYS A 102 -8.66 16.84 -7.72
C LYS A 102 -7.13 16.92 -7.70
N ASN A 103 -6.58 17.69 -6.78
CA ASN A 103 -5.17 17.62 -6.44
C ASN A 103 -4.99 16.66 -5.26
N TYR A 104 -4.03 15.74 -5.37
CA TYR A 104 -3.55 14.92 -4.27
C TYR A 104 -2.14 15.35 -3.93
N PHE A 105 -1.93 15.66 -2.65
CA PHE A 105 -0.62 15.83 -2.06
C PHE A 105 -0.30 14.53 -1.33
N ILE A 106 0.71 13.80 -1.75
CA ILE A 106 1.03 12.48 -1.21
C ILE A 106 2.46 12.52 -0.67
N LYS A 107 2.62 12.07 0.58
CA LYS A 107 3.92 11.85 1.19
C LYS A 107 4.35 10.43 0.89
N VAL A 108 5.41 10.30 0.11
CA VAL A 108 5.96 9.03 -0.33
C VAL A 108 7.30 8.81 0.34
N GLN A 109 7.46 7.68 1.00
CA GLN A 109 8.72 7.17 1.47
C GLN A 109 9.47 6.54 0.29
N VAL A 110 10.66 7.06 0.01
CA VAL A 110 11.53 6.58 -1.07
C VAL A 110 12.72 5.77 -0.56
N ASP A 111 13.15 6.01 0.67
CA ASP A 111 14.16 5.23 1.41
C ASP A 111 13.82 5.20 2.92
N GLU A 112 14.74 4.76 3.78
CA GLU A 112 14.48 4.63 5.22
C GLU A 112 14.15 5.98 5.88
N ASP A 113 14.95 7.01 5.59
CA ASP A 113 14.81 8.36 6.15
C ASP A 113 14.46 9.44 5.12
N ASP A 114 14.40 9.08 3.83
CA ASP A 114 14.06 10.02 2.75
C ASP A 114 12.59 9.93 2.33
N PHE A 115 11.98 11.10 2.26
CA PHE A 115 10.60 11.28 1.84
C PHE A 115 10.52 12.29 0.70
N VAL A 116 9.55 12.07 -0.17
CA VAL A 116 9.21 12.95 -1.28
C VAL A 116 7.75 13.33 -1.14
N HIS A 117 7.46 14.63 -1.23
CA HIS A 117 6.10 15.12 -1.32
C HIS A 117 5.77 15.31 -2.80
N ILE A 118 4.77 14.58 -3.30
CA ILE A 118 4.32 14.68 -4.69
C ILE A 118 2.96 15.33 -4.74
N ARG A 119 2.75 16.13 -5.79
CA ARG A 119 1.47 16.72 -6.14
C ARG A 119 0.98 16.11 -7.45
N VAL A 120 -0.13 15.42 -7.37
CA VAL A 120 -0.74 14.72 -8.51
C VAL A 120 -2.07 15.37 -8.83
N PHE A 121 -2.29 15.67 -10.11
CA PHE A 121 -3.57 16.15 -10.60
C PHE A 121 -4.34 14.98 -11.23
N GLU A 122 -5.54 14.75 -10.70
CA GLU A 122 -6.55 13.88 -11.28
C GLU A 122 -7.60 14.76 -11.98
N SER A 123 -7.70 14.60 -13.30
CA SER A 123 -8.72 15.27 -14.11
C SER A 123 -10.11 14.75 -13.80
N LEU A 124 -11.14 15.50 -14.21
CA LEU A 124 -12.52 15.10 -13.98
C LEU A 124 -12.86 13.82 -14.76
N PRO A 125 -13.78 12.97 -14.26
CA PRO A 125 -14.13 11.69 -14.91
C PRO A 125 -14.57 11.82 -16.37
N HIS A 126 -15.13 12.97 -16.76
CA HIS A 126 -15.55 13.22 -18.14
C HIS A 126 -14.37 13.47 -19.09
N GLU A 127 -13.20 13.91 -18.60
CA GLU A 127 -12.03 14.18 -19.44
C GLU A 127 -11.25 12.92 -19.80
N ASN A 128 -11.41 11.82 -19.04
CA ASN A 128 -10.67 10.55 -19.25
C ASN A 128 -9.15 10.72 -19.41
N LYS A 129 -8.58 11.75 -18.77
CA LYS A 129 -7.14 11.99 -18.78
C LYS A 129 -6.45 11.17 -17.69
N PRO A 130 -5.23 10.67 -17.94
CA PRO A 130 -4.46 9.99 -16.91
C PRO A 130 -4.05 10.96 -15.81
N VAL A 131 -3.79 10.43 -14.62
CA VAL A 131 -3.21 11.21 -13.52
C VAL A 131 -1.83 11.71 -13.91
N ALA A 132 -1.54 12.98 -13.61
CA ALA A 132 -0.30 13.63 -14.00
C ALA A 132 0.43 14.20 -12.78
N LEU A 133 1.75 14.02 -12.74
CA LEU A 133 2.60 14.65 -11.73
C LEU A 133 2.73 16.14 -12.03
N THR A 134 2.08 16.98 -11.23
CA THR A 134 2.12 18.44 -11.38
C THR A 134 3.40 19.01 -10.82
N SER A 135 3.75 18.63 -9.59
CA SER A 135 4.90 19.16 -8.86
C SER A 135 5.41 18.14 -7.85
N TYR A 136 6.64 18.29 -7.38
CA TYR A 136 7.22 17.43 -6.36
C TYR A 136 8.27 18.20 -5.53
N GLN A 137 8.51 17.74 -4.30
CA GLN A 137 9.56 18.21 -3.40
C GLN A 137 10.33 17.00 -2.89
N THR A 138 11.64 16.98 -3.13
CA THR A 138 12.56 15.95 -2.65
C THR A 138 13.23 16.36 -1.33
N ASN A 139 13.96 15.43 -0.70
CA ASN A 139 14.72 15.66 0.54
C ASN A 139 13.83 16.11 1.72
N LYS A 140 12.63 15.53 1.85
CA LYS A 140 11.74 15.77 2.99
C LYS A 140 11.97 14.75 4.08
N GLY A 141 11.80 15.18 5.33
CA GLY A 141 11.89 14.31 6.49
C GLY A 141 10.54 13.68 6.85
N LYS A 142 10.59 12.63 7.69
CA LYS A 142 9.40 11.92 8.18
C LYS A 142 8.40 12.83 8.89
N HIS A 143 8.87 13.88 9.56
CA HIS A 143 8.01 14.81 10.32
C HIS A 143 7.62 16.06 9.52
N ASP A 144 8.05 16.20 8.26
CA ASP A 144 7.64 17.31 7.39
C ASP A 144 6.14 17.20 7.07
N GLU A 145 5.38 18.27 7.30
CA GLU A 145 3.95 18.27 7.04
C GLU A 145 3.66 18.42 5.53
N LEU A 146 2.65 17.70 5.03
CA LEU A 146 2.10 17.92 3.70
C LEU A 146 1.45 19.31 3.61
N THR A 147 2.15 20.26 3.03
CA THR A 147 1.64 21.61 2.76
C THR A 147 1.41 21.82 1.26
N TYR A 148 0.71 22.90 0.90
CA TYR A 148 0.52 23.27 -0.50
C TYR A 148 1.83 23.79 -1.09
N PHE A 149 2.16 23.36 -2.32
CA PHE A 149 3.30 23.82 -3.10
C PHE A 149 3.04 23.77 -4.61
#